data_AF-L7FIK7-F1
#
_entry.id   AF-L7FIK7-F1
#
_cell.length_a   1.000
_cell.length_b   1.000
_cell.length_c   1.000
_cell.angle_alpha   90.00
_cell.angle_beta   90.00
_cell.angle_gamma   90.00
#
_symmetry.space_group_name_H-M   'P 1'
#
loop_
_entity.id
_entity.type
_entity.pdbx_description
1 polymer ?
#
loop_
_entity_poly.entity_id
_entity_poly.type
_entity_poly.pdbx_seq_one_letter_code
_entity_poly.pdbx_strand_id
1 'polypeptide(L)' 'MAALLHLPGGTRDATELVEALFVAAQAREDTAPELATRWRHLAHTIGDALNALPPPKQ' A
#
# COMPACT_ATOMS: atom_id res chain seq x y z
N MET A 1 -2.90 -4.82 19.18
CA MET A 1 -1.46 -4.94 18.90
C MET A 1 -1.25 -4.78 17.41
N ALA A 2 -0.37 -3.87 16.99
CA ALA A 2 0.03 -3.77 15.59
C ALA A 2 1.17 -4.76 15.32
N ALA A 3 1.10 -5.50 14.22
CA ALA A 3 2.22 -6.27 13.73
C ALA A 3 3.21 -5.32 13.04
N LEU A 4 4.50 -5.46 13.32
CA LEU A 4 5.54 -4.73 12.61
C LEU A 4 5.92 -5.52 11.36
N LEU A 5 5.77 -4.90 10.19
CA LEU A 5 6.20 -5.45 8.91
C LEU A 5 7.59 -4.89 8.59
N HIS A 6 8.59 -5.76 8.48
CA HIS A 6 9.92 -5.37 8.02
C HIS A 6 10.04 -5.67 6.52
N LEU A 7 10.37 -4.65 5.74
CA LEU A 7 10.54 -4.74 4.29
C LEU A 7 12.05 -4.63 3.97
N PRO A 8 12.72 -5.74 3.59
CA PRO A 8 14.17 -5.76 3.41
C PRO A 8 14.63 -4.88 2.23
N GLY A 9 13.81 -4.69 1.20
CA GLY A 9 14.07 -3.73 0.12
C GLY A 9 13.58 -2.30 0.43
N GLY A 10 13.15 -2.03 1.66
CA GLY A 10 12.80 -0.69 2.14
C GLY A 10 11.57 -0.11 1.44
N THR A 11 11.65 1.18 1.06
CA THR A 11 10.53 1.91 0.43
C THR A 11 10.17 1.36 -0.94
N ARG A 12 11.10 0.68 -1.63
CA ARG A 12 10.82 0.04 -2.93
C ARG A 12 9.80 -1.09 -2.79
N ASP A 13 10.04 -2.02 -1.88
CA ASP A 13 9.09 -3.12 -1.60
C ASP A 13 7.73 -2.57 -1.16
N ALA A 14 7.74 -1.46 -0.41
CA ALA A 14 6.50 -0.80 0.01
C ALA A 14 5.72 -0.23 -1.19
N THR A 15 6.41 0.35 -2.18
CA THR A 15 5.78 0.79 -3.44
C THR A 15 5.21 -0.38 -4.23
N GLU A 16 5.94 -1.49 -4.33
CA GLU A 16 5.45 -2.70 -5.01
C GLU A 16 4.18 -3.27 -4.34
N LEU A 17 4.09 -3.20 -2.99
CA LEU A 17 2.89 -3.57 -2.26
C LEU A 17 1.70 -2.65 -2.56
N VAL A 18 1.93 -1.33 -2.69
CA VAL A 18 0.89 -0.37 -3.07
C VAL A 18 0.36 -0.66 -4.47
N GLU A 19 1.25 -0.93 -5.43
CA GLU A 19 0.86 -1.31 -6.80
C GLU A 19 0.04 -2.62 -6.82
N ALA A 20 0.50 -3.64 -6.09
CA ALA A 20 -0.21 -4.91 -5.99
C ALA A 20 -1.62 -4.75 -5.41
N LEU A 21 -1.80 -3.87 -4.41
CA LEU A 21 -3.11 -3.56 -3.84
C LEU A 21 -4.04 -2.88 -4.85
N PHE A 22 -3.53 -1.96 -5.67
CA PHE A 22 -4.33 -1.32 -6.72
C PHE A 22 -4.76 -2.31 -7.80
N VAL A 23 -3.84 -3.16 -8.27
CA VAL A 23 -4.16 -4.20 -9.26
C VAL A 23 -5.20 -5.17 -8.70
N ALA A 24 -5.03 -5.60 -7.44
CA ALA A 24 -5.96 -6.51 -6.79
C ALA A 24 -7.35 -5.88 -6.58
N ALA A 25 -7.41 -4.58 -6.29
CA ALA A 25 -8.65 -3.84 -6.15
C ALA A 25 -9.37 -3.70 -7.49
N GLN A 26 -8.65 -3.32 -8.56
CA GLN A 26 -9.20 -3.22 -9.89
C GLN A 26 -9.76 -4.56 -10.38
N ALA A 27 -9.04 -5.65 -10.15
CA ALA A 27 -9.51 -7.00 -10.51
C ALA A 27 -10.79 -7.45 -9.78
N ARG A 28 -11.20 -6.76 -8.71
CA ARG A 28 -12.36 -7.11 -7.89
C ARG A 28 -13.46 -6.05 -7.90
N GLU A 29 -13.34 -5.04 -8.77
CA GLU A 29 -14.28 -3.92 -8.84
C GLU A 29 -15.72 -4.38 -9.03
N ASP A 30 -15.95 -5.32 -9.95
CA ASP A 30 -17.29 -5.80 -10.28
C ASP A 30 -17.76 -6.95 -9.38
N THR A 31 -16.82 -7.77 -8.88
CA THR A 31 -17.14 -8.99 -8.12
C THR A 31 -17.24 -8.76 -6.61
N ALA A 32 -16.53 -7.75 -6.09
CA ALA A 32 -16.46 -7.43 -4.66
C ALA A 32 -16.12 -5.93 -4.46
N PRO A 33 -17.05 -5.01 -4.78
CA PRO A 33 -16.78 -3.57 -4.80
C PRO A 33 -16.37 -2.98 -3.44
N GLU A 34 -16.92 -3.53 -2.34
CA GLU A 34 -16.55 -3.12 -0.98
C GLU A 34 -15.09 -3.48 -0.67
N LEU A 35 -14.63 -4.65 -1.13
CA LEU A 35 -13.26 -5.11 -0.94
C LEU A 35 -12.29 -4.29 -1.81
N ALA A 36 -12.67 -4.01 -3.06
CA ALA A 36 -11.92 -3.13 -3.95
C ALA A 36 -11.75 -1.72 -3.34
N THR A 37 -12.82 -1.14 -2.81
CA THR A 37 -12.79 0.16 -2.12
C THR A 37 -11.85 0.13 -0.91
N ARG A 38 -11.97 -0.90 -0.06
CA ARG A 38 -11.12 -1.06 1.11
C ARG A 38 -9.64 -1.15 0.73
N TRP A 39 -9.31 -1.89 -0.30
CA TRP A 39 -7.91 -2.05 -0.74
C TRP A 39 -7.35 -0.79 -1.39
N ARG A 40 -8.16 -0.05 -2.15
CA ARG A 40 -7.78 1.29 -2.64
C ARG A 40 -7.47 2.24 -1.49
N HIS A 41 -8.29 2.24 -0.44
CA HIS A 41 -8.05 3.06 0.74
C HIS A 41 -6.74 2.69 1.44
N LEU A 42 -6.46 1.39 1.60
CA LEU A 42 -5.18 0.93 2.17
C LEU A 42 -3.99 1.36 1.32
N ALA A 43 -4.07 1.19 0.01
CA ALA A 43 -3.03 1.61 -0.93
C ALA A 43 -2.74 3.12 -0.83
N HIS A 44 -3.80 3.95 -0.77
CA HIS A 44 -3.65 5.40 -0.56
C HIS A 44 -2.99 5.72 0.78
N THR A 45 -3.48 5.12 1.87
CA THR A 45 -2.94 5.36 3.22
C THR A 45 -1.44 5.01 3.31
N ILE A 46 -1.03 3.90 2.69
CA ILE A 46 0.37 3.49 2.66
C ILE A 46 1.18 4.46 1.76
N GLY A 47 0.67 4.81 0.58
CA GLY A 47 1.32 5.77 -0.32
C GLY A 47 1.54 7.14 0.33
N ASP A 48 0.55 7.65 1.04
CA ASP A 48 0.64 8.90 1.80
C ASP A 48 1.70 8.81 2.91
N ALA A 49 1.74 7.69 3.64
CA ALA A 49 2.75 7.46 4.67
C ALA A 49 4.17 7.38 4.09
N LEU A 50 4.34 6.77 2.91
CA LEU A 50 5.62 6.75 2.20
C LEU A 50 6.05 8.14 1.74
N ASN A 51 5.12 8.95 1.24
CA ASN A 51 5.39 10.35 0.85
C ASN A 51 5.74 11.24 2.05
N ALA A 52 5.20 10.93 3.23
CA ALA A 52 5.49 11.65 4.47
C ALA A 52 6.83 11.26 5.11
N LEU A 53 7.56 10.28 4.56
CA LEU A 53 8.86 9.88 5.09
C LEU A 53 9.85 11.05 4.99
N PRO A 54 10.65 11.28 6.06
CA PRO A 54 11.70 12.28 6.00
C PRO A 54 12.73 11.90 4.94
N PRO A 55 13.39 12.88 4.29
CA PRO A 55 14.47 12.59 3.37
C PRO A 55 15.57 11.78 4.08
N PRO A 56 16.31 10.92 3.34
CA PRO A 56 17.38 10.13 3.92
C PRO A 56 18.35 11.05 4.67
N LYS A 57 18.64 10.73 5.93
CA LYS A 57 19.70 11.41 6.67
C LYS A 57 21.02 11.03 5.99
N GLN A 58 21.74 12.05 5.51
CA GLN A 58 23.08 11.91 4.93
C GLN A 58 24.07 11.40 5.98
#